data_AF-M7B9H7-F1
#
_entry.id   AF-M7B9H7-F1
#
_cell.length_a   1.000
_cell.length_b   1.000
_cell.length_c   1.000
_cell.angle_alpha   90.00
_cell.angle_beta   90.00
_cell.angle_gamma   90.00
#
_symmetry.space_group_name_H-M   'P 1'
#
loop_
_entity.id
_entity.type
_entity.pdbx_description
1 polymer ?
#
loop_
_entity_poly.entity_id
_entity_poly.type
_entity_poly.pdbx_seq_one_letter_code
_entity_poly.pdbx_strand_id
1 'polypeptide(L)'
;MDLFVRKVYSTGGLQLRIANQRATLSRYNFNSWDFMMKFKELVLPDSRAEFASIVDEGKAVEWTSLQVSLDAADLAAHTLSLGTAMRRSSWLQASGLPPEVQQTIQDLPFDGMGLFAEQTDSSLHSLNDSQATMKSLGMYRPAIQHKYFKPQLQQRFYPPWPRQDFSRKRGRNFRHKPPHPLPRQGQGSTTPSSDSKQAF
;
A
#
# COMPACT_ATOMS: atom_id res chain seq x y z
N MET A 1 10.04 -12.00 -7.86
CA MET A 1 9.62 -10.69 -7.30
C MET A 1 8.44 -10.06 -8.06
N ASP A 2 8.00 -10.65 -9.17
CA ASP A 2 7.16 -9.97 -10.17
C ASP A 2 5.73 -9.66 -9.73
N LEU A 3 5.12 -10.51 -8.90
CA LEU A 3 3.74 -10.30 -8.44
C LEU A 3 3.63 -9.10 -7.48
N PHE A 4 4.59 -8.97 -6.55
CA PHE A 4 4.59 -7.88 -5.58
C PHE A 4 4.80 -6.53 -6.26
N VAL A 5 5.78 -6.44 -7.18
CA VAL A 5 6.06 -5.23 -7.96
C VAL A 5 4.86 -4.82 -8.82
N ARG A 6 4.21 -5.78 -9.50
CA ARG A 6 2.99 -5.51 -10.29
C ARG A 6 1.84 -4.99 -9.42
N LYS A 7 1.72 -5.49 -8.19
CA LYS A 7 0.71 -5.02 -7.24
C LYS A 7 0.99 -3.59 -6.78
N VAL A 8 2.24 -3.29 -6.40
CA VAL A 8 2.66 -1.93 -6.00
C VAL A 8 2.42 -0.94 -7.14
N TYR A 9 2.84 -1.27 -8.35
CA TYR A 9 2.64 -0.44 -9.55
C TYR A 9 1.16 -0.21 -9.85
N SER A 10 0.36 -1.28 -9.87
CA SER A 10 -1.08 -1.17 -10.12
C SER A 10 -1.80 -0.35 -9.05
N THR A 11 -1.37 -0.47 -7.79
CA THR A 11 -1.94 0.28 -6.65
C THR A 11 -1.62 1.76 -6.77
N GLY A 12 -0.36 2.13 -6.99
CA GLY A 12 0.03 3.52 -7.20
C GLY A 12 -0.67 4.14 -8.41
N GLY A 13 -0.74 3.42 -9.54
CA GLY A 13 -1.45 3.90 -10.73
C GLY A 13 -2.96 4.11 -10.50
N LEU A 14 -3.61 3.24 -9.72
CA LEU A 14 -5.02 3.42 -9.35
C LEU A 14 -5.20 4.62 -8.42
N GLN A 15 -4.36 4.75 -7.38
CA GLN A 15 -4.40 5.89 -6.46
C GLN A 15 -4.23 7.21 -7.19
N LEU A 16 -3.30 7.28 -8.15
CA LEU A 16 -3.06 8.48 -8.95
C LEU A 16 -4.29 8.88 -9.79
N ARG A 17 -4.97 7.90 -10.42
CA ARG A 17 -6.21 8.17 -11.17
C ARG A 17 -7.32 8.70 -10.27
N ILE A 18 -7.51 8.10 -9.10
CA ILE A 18 -8.50 8.54 -8.12
C ILE A 18 -8.18 9.96 -7.62
N ALA A 19 -6.93 10.22 -7.29
CA ALA A 19 -6.46 11.54 -6.85
C ALA A 19 -6.71 12.60 -7.93
N ASN A 20 -6.39 12.31 -9.19
CA ASN A 20 -6.63 13.22 -10.30
C ASN A 20 -8.12 13.53 -10.52
N GLN A 21 -8.98 12.51 -10.43
CA GLN A 21 -10.43 12.70 -10.52
C GLN A 21 -10.95 13.59 -9.39
N ARG A 22 -10.50 13.36 -8.14
CA ARG A 22 -10.88 14.20 -7.00
C ARG A 22 -10.38 15.63 -7.12
N ALA A 23 -9.13 15.84 -7.57
CA ALA A 23 -8.59 17.17 -7.79
C ALA A 23 -9.39 17.95 -8.85
N THR A 24 -9.79 17.28 -9.93
CA THR A 24 -10.63 17.88 -10.98
C THR A 24 -12.00 18.28 -10.43
N LEU A 25 -12.64 17.40 -9.66
CA LEU A 25 -13.93 17.66 -9.03
C LEU A 25 -13.86 18.83 -8.05
N SER A 26 -12.87 18.82 -7.16
CA SER A 26 -12.65 19.86 -6.16
C SER A 26 -12.41 21.22 -6.81
N ARG A 27 -11.61 21.28 -7.90
CA ARG A 27 -11.40 22.51 -8.67
C ARG A 27 -12.69 23.03 -9.29
N TYR A 28 -13.54 22.14 -9.82
CA TYR A 28 -14.84 22.52 -10.36
C TYR A 28 -15.79 23.06 -9.27
N ASN A 29 -15.86 22.39 -8.12
CA ASN A 29 -16.68 22.83 -7.00
C ASN A 29 -16.20 24.17 -6.43
N PHE A 30 -14.89 24.37 -6.31
CA PHE A 30 -14.31 25.65 -5.90
C PHE A 30 -14.77 26.80 -6.82
N ASN A 31 -14.71 26.59 -8.14
CA ASN A 31 -15.20 27.56 -9.11
C ASN A 31 -16.72 27.79 -9.00
N SER A 32 -17.48 26.77 -8.63
CA SER A 32 -18.93 26.87 -8.41
C SER A 32 -19.23 27.74 -7.18
N TRP A 33 -18.50 27.57 -6.09
CA TRP A 33 -18.58 28.44 -4.91
C TRP A 33 -18.15 29.88 -5.22
N ASP A 34 -17.12 30.07 -6.04
CA ASP A 34 -16.73 31.40 -6.49
C ASP A 34 -17.82 32.07 -7.33
N PHE A 35 -18.48 31.30 -8.20
CA PHE A 35 -19.64 31.78 -8.95
C PHE A 35 -20.82 32.13 -8.04
N MET A 36 -21.09 31.35 -6.99
CA MET A 36 -22.15 31.65 -6.01
C MET A 36 -21.99 33.03 -5.37
N MET A 37 -20.75 33.48 -5.15
CA MET A 37 -20.49 34.80 -4.56
C MET A 37 -21.07 35.96 -5.40
N LYS A 38 -21.24 35.79 -6.71
CA LYS A 38 -21.85 36.81 -7.60
C LYS A 38 -23.34 37.04 -7.29
N PHE A 39 -24.00 36.07 -6.67
CA PHE A 39 -25.41 36.18 -6.28
C PHE A 39 -25.61 36.85 -4.91
N LYS A 40 -24.53 37.21 -4.21
CA LYS A 40 -24.61 37.86 -2.89
C LYS A 40 -25.55 39.07 -2.87
N GLU A 41 -25.55 39.87 -3.92
CA GLU A 41 -26.42 41.06 -4.02
C GLU A 41 -27.90 40.72 -4.24
N LEU A 42 -28.20 39.52 -4.74
CA LEU A 42 -29.57 39.03 -4.90
C LEU A 42 -30.15 38.41 -3.62
N VAL A 43 -29.30 38.19 -2.60
CA VAL A 43 -29.72 37.70 -1.29
C VAL A 43 -30.26 38.86 -0.44
N LEU A 44 -31.22 38.54 0.43
CA LEU A 44 -31.83 39.48 1.38
C LEU A 44 -30.72 40.21 2.17
N PRO A 45 -30.79 41.54 2.34
CA PRO A 45 -29.71 42.32 2.97
C PRO A 45 -29.23 41.73 4.30
N ASP A 46 -30.18 41.30 5.14
CA ASP A 46 -29.91 40.78 6.49
C ASP A 46 -29.17 39.43 6.47
N SER A 47 -29.28 38.62 5.40
CA SER A 47 -28.65 37.31 5.29
C SER A 47 -27.40 37.28 4.40
N ARG A 48 -26.97 38.42 3.85
CA ARG A 48 -25.78 38.51 2.99
C ARG A 48 -24.49 38.10 3.69
N ALA A 49 -24.38 38.39 4.99
CA ALA A 49 -23.21 38.00 5.78
C ALA A 49 -23.14 36.48 5.97
N GLU A 50 -24.27 35.86 6.31
CA GLU A 50 -24.39 34.40 6.45
C GLU A 50 -24.12 33.69 5.12
N PHE A 51 -24.70 34.19 4.02
CA PHE A 51 -24.44 33.66 2.68
C PHE A 51 -22.95 33.71 2.31
N ALA A 52 -22.29 34.84 2.56
CA ALA A 52 -20.86 34.97 2.30
C ALA A 52 -20.04 33.98 3.14
N SER A 53 -20.39 33.82 4.43
CA SER A 53 -19.75 32.85 5.32
C SER A 53 -19.89 31.42 4.81
N ILE A 54 -21.07 31.02 4.32
CA ILE A 54 -21.30 29.67 3.77
C ILE A 54 -20.47 29.45 2.51
N VAL A 55 -20.40 30.45 1.63
CA VAL A 55 -19.58 30.35 0.41
C VAL A 55 -18.09 30.25 0.75
N ASP A 56 -17.61 31.02 1.72
CA ASP A 56 -16.21 30.97 2.16
C ASP A 56 -15.88 29.62 2.82
N GLU A 57 -16.78 29.08 3.63
CA GLU A 57 -16.66 27.73 4.20
C GLU A 57 -16.62 26.67 3.10
N GLY A 58 -17.51 26.75 2.10
CA GLY A 58 -17.52 25.85 0.94
C GLY A 58 -16.21 25.90 0.16
N LYS A 59 -15.65 27.10 -0.07
CA LYS A 59 -14.33 27.29 -0.68
C LYS A 59 -13.21 26.65 0.14
N ALA A 60 -13.24 26.80 1.46
CA ALA A 60 -12.24 26.22 2.35
C ALA A 60 -12.29 24.68 2.34
N VAL A 61 -13.50 24.09 2.38
CA VAL A 61 -13.70 22.64 2.26
C VAL A 61 -13.18 22.13 0.91
N GLU A 62 -13.47 22.82 -0.19
CA GLU A 62 -12.95 22.40 -1.50
C GLU A 62 -11.44 22.56 -1.60
N TRP A 63 -10.86 23.64 -1.07
CA TRP A 63 -9.41 23.80 -1.03
C TRP A 63 -8.71 22.68 -0.25
N THR A 64 -9.25 22.30 0.92
CA THR A 64 -8.70 21.17 1.69
C THR A 64 -8.85 19.84 0.95
N SER A 65 -9.98 19.62 0.26
CA SER A 65 -10.19 18.46 -0.62
C SER A 65 -9.17 18.40 -1.77
N LEU A 66 -8.83 19.56 -2.36
CA LEU A 66 -7.79 19.66 -3.37
C LEU A 66 -6.42 19.28 -2.80
N GLN A 67 -6.07 19.81 -1.62
CA GLN A 67 -4.81 19.51 -0.96
C GLN A 67 -4.67 18.01 -0.66
N VAL A 68 -5.71 17.39 -0.10
CA VAL A 68 -5.76 15.94 0.14
C VAL A 68 -5.58 15.15 -1.16
N SER A 69 -6.11 15.66 -2.28
CA SER A 69 -5.93 15.03 -3.58
C SER A 69 -4.50 15.16 -4.11
N LEU A 70 -3.83 16.29 -3.87
CA LEU A 70 -2.42 16.49 -4.21
C LEU A 70 -1.51 15.57 -3.38
N ASP A 71 -1.74 15.49 -2.07
CA ASP A 71 -0.97 14.62 -1.17
C ASP A 71 -1.16 13.14 -1.56
N ALA A 72 -2.38 12.74 -1.95
CA ALA A 72 -2.65 11.40 -2.46
C ALA A 72 -1.95 11.12 -3.80
N ALA A 73 -1.85 12.12 -4.69
CA ALA A 73 -1.11 11.99 -5.95
C ALA A 73 0.40 11.86 -5.70
N ASP A 74 0.96 12.61 -4.75
CA ASP A 74 2.36 12.50 -4.35
C ASP A 74 2.68 11.11 -3.77
N LEU A 75 1.84 10.62 -2.86
CA LEU A 75 1.98 9.27 -2.31
C LEU A 75 1.89 8.19 -3.40
N ALA A 76 0.99 8.37 -4.37
CA ALA A 76 0.87 7.49 -5.52
C ALA A 76 2.14 7.51 -6.40
N ALA A 77 2.71 8.70 -6.64
CA ALA A 77 3.97 8.87 -7.37
C ALA A 77 5.14 8.21 -6.63
N HIS A 78 5.22 8.38 -5.31
CA HIS A 78 6.23 7.70 -4.48
C HIS A 78 6.08 6.17 -4.53
N THR A 79 4.84 5.67 -4.50
CA THR A 79 4.55 4.23 -4.63
C THR A 79 4.98 3.68 -5.98
N LEU A 80 4.74 4.42 -7.07
CA LEU A 80 5.22 4.07 -8.41
C LEU A 80 6.75 4.07 -8.48
N SER A 81 7.39 5.11 -7.93
CA SER A 81 8.85 5.22 -7.85
C SER A 81 9.46 4.03 -7.10
N LEU A 82 8.90 3.66 -5.95
CA LEU A 82 9.34 2.47 -5.19
C LEU A 82 9.17 1.19 -6.01
N GLY A 83 8.03 1.02 -6.68
CA GLY A 83 7.81 -0.13 -7.57
C GLY A 83 8.84 -0.23 -8.69
N THR A 84 9.19 0.91 -9.31
CA THR A 84 10.24 1.00 -10.33
C THR A 84 11.60 0.67 -9.75
N ALA A 85 11.98 1.23 -8.59
CA ALA A 85 13.24 0.93 -7.93
C ALA A 85 13.38 -0.56 -7.62
N MET A 86 12.34 -1.18 -7.04
CA MET A 86 12.33 -2.62 -6.77
C MET A 86 12.48 -3.45 -8.05
N ARG A 87 11.88 -3.01 -9.16
CA ARG A 87 12.00 -3.68 -10.46
C ARG A 87 13.42 -3.54 -11.03
N ARG A 88 14.03 -2.36 -10.94
CA ARG A 88 15.43 -2.10 -11.31
C ARG A 88 16.38 -2.98 -10.51
N SER A 89 16.25 -2.99 -9.19
CA SER A 89 17.10 -3.84 -8.33
C SER A 89 16.93 -5.32 -8.67
N SER A 90 15.70 -5.80 -8.89
CA SER A 90 15.46 -7.19 -9.28
C SER A 90 16.10 -7.54 -10.62
N TRP A 91 16.00 -6.65 -11.62
CA TRP A 91 16.62 -6.84 -12.92
C TRP A 91 18.15 -6.83 -12.83
N LEU A 92 18.74 -5.90 -12.09
CA LEU A 92 20.18 -5.81 -11.88
C LEU A 92 20.74 -7.05 -11.16
N GLN A 93 20.05 -7.55 -10.14
CA GLN A 93 20.44 -8.79 -9.47
C GLN A 93 20.43 -10.00 -10.42
N ALA A 94 19.45 -10.05 -11.34
CA ALA A 94 19.37 -11.11 -12.35
C ALA A 94 20.40 -10.95 -13.49
N SER A 95 20.93 -9.74 -13.71
CA SER A 95 21.87 -9.44 -14.81
C SER A 95 23.28 -10.02 -14.63
N GLY A 96 23.66 -10.40 -13.40
CA GLY A 96 25.01 -10.90 -13.10
C GLY A 96 26.11 -9.83 -13.18
N LEU A 97 25.74 -8.54 -13.27
CA LEU A 97 26.71 -7.43 -13.34
C LEU A 97 27.48 -7.26 -12.02
N PRO A 98 28.75 -6.78 -12.06
CA PRO A 98 29.50 -6.45 -10.86
C PRO A 98 28.79 -5.39 -9.98
N PRO A 99 28.94 -5.43 -8.64
CA PRO A 99 28.28 -4.48 -7.74
C PRO A 99 28.56 -3.01 -8.06
N GLU A 100 29.78 -2.68 -8.49
CA GLU A 100 30.16 -1.32 -8.87
C GLU A 100 29.31 -0.83 -10.05
N VAL A 101 29.12 -1.69 -11.05
CA VAL A 101 28.30 -1.41 -12.24
C VAL A 101 26.83 -1.30 -11.86
N GLN A 102 26.33 -2.20 -11.00
CA GLN A 102 24.96 -2.16 -10.52
C GLN A 102 24.64 -0.85 -9.79
N GLN A 103 25.56 -0.34 -8.97
CA GLN A 103 25.35 0.92 -8.24
C GLN A 103 25.22 2.10 -9.19
N THR A 104 26.14 2.24 -10.16
CA THR A 104 26.05 3.29 -11.18
C THR A 104 24.75 3.25 -11.96
N ILE A 105 24.20 2.07 -12.27
CA ILE A 105 22.94 1.93 -13.01
C ILE A 105 21.72 2.24 -12.12
N GLN A 106 21.78 1.94 -10.82
CA GLN A 106 20.70 2.27 -9.88
C GLN A 106 20.55 3.79 -9.71
N ASP A 107 21.67 4.50 -9.68
CA ASP A 107 21.71 5.95 -9.48
C ASP A 107 21.27 6.76 -10.72
N LEU A 108 21.03 6.09 -11.85
CA LEU A 108 20.51 6.75 -13.05
C LEU A 108 19.07 7.25 -12.86
N PRO A 109 18.73 8.42 -13.42
CA PRO A 109 17.39 8.97 -13.31
C PRO A 109 16.32 8.08 -13.97
N PHE A 110 15.06 8.28 -13.59
CA PHE A 110 13.89 7.65 -14.18
C PHE A 110 13.04 8.73 -14.86
N ASP A 111 12.70 8.52 -16.13
CA ASP A 111 11.95 9.47 -16.96
C ASP A 111 10.45 9.14 -17.08
N GLY A 112 10.01 8.02 -16.50
CA GLY A 112 8.61 7.59 -16.55
C GLY A 112 8.22 6.76 -17.77
N MET A 113 9.06 6.67 -18.81
CA MET A 113 8.72 5.99 -20.07
C MET A 113 9.16 4.53 -20.09
N GLY A 114 10.28 4.22 -19.45
CA GLY A 114 10.87 2.88 -19.41
C GLY A 114 11.46 2.56 -18.04
N LEU A 115 11.97 1.34 -17.87
CA LEU A 115 12.69 0.98 -16.65
C LEU A 115 13.90 1.89 -16.40
N PHE A 116 14.46 2.46 -17.45
CA PHE A 116 15.64 3.31 -17.45
C PHE A 116 15.37 4.49 -18.38
N ALA A 117 16.04 5.62 -18.11
CA ALA A 117 15.96 6.77 -19.00
C ALA A 117 16.60 6.44 -20.36
N GLU A 118 16.16 7.10 -21.44
CA GLU A 118 16.70 6.89 -22.80
C GLU A 118 18.24 7.00 -22.86
N GLN A 119 18.84 7.89 -22.06
CA GLN A 119 20.28 8.09 -21.96
C GLN A 119 21.05 6.88 -21.36
N THR A 120 20.34 5.94 -20.74
CA THR A 120 20.95 4.81 -20.04
C THR A 120 21.80 3.94 -20.95
N ASP A 121 21.38 3.72 -22.20
CA ASP A 121 22.16 2.93 -23.16
C ASP A 121 23.50 3.61 -23.47
N SER A 122 23.51 4.95 -23.58
CA SER A 122 24.76 5.71 -23.77
C SER A 122 25.67 5.64 -22.55
N SER A 123 25.10 5.71 -21.34
CA SER A 123 25.85 5.54 -20.09
C SER A 123 26.41 4.13 -19.94
N LEU A 124 25.66 3.09 -20.32
CA LEU A 124 26.12 1.71 -20.33
C LEU A 124 27.26 1.49 -21.32
N HIS A 125 27.18 2.10 -22.51
CA HIS A 125 28.27 2.05 -23.48
C HIS A 125 29.53 2.73 -22.96
N SER A 126 29.42 3.97 -22.44
CA SER A 126 30.55 4.69 -21.85
C SER A 126 31.18 3.91 -20.69
N LEU A 127 30.36 3.30 -19.83
CA LEU A 127 30.83 2.46 -18.73
C LEU A 127 31.60 1.24 -19.25
N ASN A 128 31.10 0.57 -20.30
CA ASN A 128 31.77 -0.55 -20.93
C ASN A 128 33.13 -0.13 -21.50
N ASP A 129 33.21 0.99 -22.21
CA ASP A 129 34.45 1.52 -22.77
C ASP A 129 35.47 1.88 -21.68
N SER A 130 35.02 2.47 -20.57
CA SER A 130 35.86 2.75 -19.41
C SER A 130 36.41 1.46 -18.79
N GLN A 131 35.58 0.41 -18.70
CA GLN A 131 35.98 -0.89 -18.17
C GLN A 131 36.96 -1.60 -19.10
N ALA A 132 36.76 -1.53 -20.41
CA ALA A 132 37.68 -2.05 -21.42
C ALA A 132 39.04 -1.33 -21.34
N THR A 133 39.02 -0.02 -21.15
CA THR A 133 40.23 0.80 -20.96
C THR A 133 40.97 0.43 -19.67
N MET A 134 40.27 0.29 -18.55
CA MET A 134 40.86 -0.19 -17.29
C MET A 134 41.48 -1.59 -17.41
N LYS A 135 40.83 -2.49 -18.16
CA LYS A 135 41.39 -3.81 -18.47
C LYS A 135 42.68 -3.70 -19.28
N SER A 136 42.73 -2.80 -20.28
CA SER A 136 43.95 -2.55 -21.08
C SER A 136 45.09 -1.94 -20.25
N LEU A 137 44.77 -1.15 -19.24
CA LEU A 137 45.76 -0.53 -18.34
C LEU A 137 46.27 -1.48 -17.24
N GLY A 138 45.79 -2.74 -17.20
CA GLY A 138 46.20 -3.72 -16.19
C GLY A 138 45.71 -3.41 -14.77
N MET A 139 44.82 -2.42 -14.60
CA MET A 139 44.30 -1.99 -13.30
C MET A 139 43.03 -2.72 -12.88
N TYR A 140 42.56 -3.69 -13.69
CA TYR A 140 41.37 -4.47 -13.39
C TYR A 140 41.67 -5.55 -12.34
N ARG A 141 41.21 -5.34 -11.11
CA ARG A 141 41.12 -6.41 -10.10
C ARG A 141 39.80 -7.15 -10.34
N PRO A 142 39.80 -8.43 -10.76
CA PRO A 142 38.55 -9.16 -10.90
C PRO A 142 37.85 -9.19 -9.55
N ALA A 143 36.59 -8.76 -9.51
CA ALA A 143 35.72 -9.09 -8.39
C ALA A 143 35.80 -10.61 -8.18
N ILE A 144 36.08 -11.02 -6.95
CA ILE A 144 36.16 -12.42 -6.54
C ILE A 144 34.93 -13.11 -7.12
N GLN A 145 35.14 -14.14 -7.97
CA GLN A 145 34.06 -14.95 -8.48
C GLN A 145 33.32 -15.55 -7.28
N HIS A 146 32.21 -14.94 -6.90
CA HIS A 146 31.33 -15.52 -5.91
C HIS A 146 30.77 -16.80 -6.52
N LYS A 147 31.25 -17.93 -6.01
CA LYS A 147 30.63 -19.24 -6.21
C LYS A 147 29.13 -19.05 -6.02
N TYR A 148 28.35 -19.47 -7.02
CA TYR A 148 26.89 -19.54 -7.03
C TYR A 148 26.31 -19.44 -5.62
N PHE A 149 25.71 -18.28 -5.30
CA PHE A 149 24.94 -18.15 -4.08
C PHE A 149 23.74 -19.08 -4.21
N LYS A 150 23.87 -20.30 -3.67
CA LYS A 150 22.70 -21.10 -3.33
C LYS A 150 22.01 -20.32 -2.22
N PRO A 151 20.77 -19.82 -2.39
CA PRO A 151 20.02 -19.37 -1.25
C PRO A 151 19.85 -20.58 -0.34
N GLN A 152 20.71 -20.69 0.68
CA GLN A 152 20.33 -21.45 1.86
C GLN A 152 19.08 -20.75 2.35
N LEU A 153 17.94 -21.40 2.16
CA LEU A 153 16.80 -21.20 3.03
C LEU A 153 17.37 -21.33 4.45
N GLN A 154 17.61 -20.19 5.09
CA GLN A 154 17.71 -20.15 6.53
C GLN A 154 16.34 -20.61 6.99
N GLN A 155 16.22 -21.93 7.21
CA GLN A 155 15.26 -22.47 8.14
C GLN A 155 15.59 -21.79 9.45
N ARG A 156 14.92 -20.65 9.67
CA ARG A 156 14.83 -20.02 10.97
C ARG A 156 14.31 -21.13 11.87
N PHE A 157 15.21 -21.69 12.68
CA PHE A 157 14.83 -22.60 13.74
C PHE A 157 13.95 -21.79 14.68
N TYR A 158 12.64 -21.81 14.41
CA TYR A 158 11.67 -21.49 15.43
C TYR A 158 11.85 -22.58 16.50
N PRO A 159 12.11 -22.22 17.77
CA PRO A 159 11.96 -23.21 18.83
C PRO A 159 10.54 -23.76 18.75
N PRO A 160 10.33 -25.08 18.88
CA PRO A 160 8.99 -25.63 18.92
C PRO A 160 8.25 -25.00 20.09
N TRP A 161 7.16 -24.29 19.80
CA TRP A 161 6.20 -23.90 20.83
C TRP A 161 5.84 -25.15 21.64
N PRO A 162 5.85 -25.10 22.99
CA PRO A 162 5.44 -26.23 23.80
C PRO A 162 3.98 -26.55 23.47
N ARG A 163 3.79 -27.65 22.75
CA ARG A 163 2.50 -28.28 22.52
C ARG A 163 2.02 -28.73 23.90
N GLN A 164 1.12 -27.97 24.49
CA GLN A 164 0.49 -28.28 25.76
C GLN A 164 -0.46 -29.45 25.52
N ASP A 165 0.08 -30.66 25.56
CA ASP A 165 -0.68 -31.90 25.48
C ASP A 165 -1.52 -32.03 26.76
N PHE A 166 -2.82 -31.79 26.61
CA PHE A 166 -3.83 -32.16 27.60
C PHE A 166 -3.84 -33.69 27.75
N SER A 167 -3.01 -34.17 28.67
CA SER A 167 -3.28 -35.25 29.61
C SER A 167 -4.19 -36.39 29.11
N ARG A 168 -3.62 -37.30 28.31
CA ARG A 168 -4.05 -38.70 28.35
C ARG A 168 -3.36 -39.39 29.53
N LYS A 169 -4.14 -39.80 30.54
CA LYS A 169 -4.07 -41.13 31.16
C LYS A 169 -5.05 -41.24 32.33
N ARG A 170 -6.15 -41.96 32.13
CA ARG A 170 -6.49 -43.08 33.01
C ARG A 170 -7.47 -44.01 32.32
N GLY A 171 -7.02 -45.23 32.04
CA GLY A 171 -7.89 -46.30 31.56
C GLY A 171 -8.82 -46.79 32.67
N ARG A 172 -9.97 -47.33 32.25
CA ARG A 172 -10.48 -48.62 32.72
C ARG A 172 -11.68 -49.05 31.87
N ASN A 173 -11.69 -50.35 31.59
CA ASN A 173 -12.69 -51.13 30.87
C ASN A 173 -14.09 -50.99 31.48
N PHE A 174 -15.16 -51.19 30.69
CA PHE A 174 -16.15 -52.29 30.81
C PHE A 174 -17.33 -52.12 29.83
N ARG A 175 -17.59 -53.21 29.08
CA ARG A 175 -18.84 -53.80 28.57
C ARG A 175 -20.06 -52.97 28.11
N HIS A 176 -20.64 -53.50 27.03
CA HIS A 176 -21.90 -53.18 26.36
C HIS A 176 -23.19 -53.16 27.23
N LYS A 177 -24.05 -52.16 26.94
CA LYS A 177 -25.54 -52.11 26.83
C LYS A 177 -26.44 -52.39 28.07
N PRO A 178 -27.74 -51.97 28.11
CA PRO A 178 -28.52 -51.00 27.31
C PRO A 178 -29.37 -49.99 28.19
N PRO A 179 -30.61 -49.53 27.87
CA PRO A 179 -30.98 -48.11 27.79
C PRO A 179 -31.89 -47.57 28.94
N HIS A 180 -32.00 -46.22 29.01
CA HIS A 180 -33.01 -45.32 29.64
C HIS A 180 -33.98 -45.85 30.74
N PRO A 181 -34.24 -45.05 31.81
CA PRO A 181 -35.24 -43.97 31.69
C PRO A 181 -34.98 -42.68 32.51
N LEU A 182 -35.61 -41.57 32.09
CA LEU A 182 -35.85 -40.37 32.89
C LEU A 182 -36.78 -40.69 34.07
N PRO A 183 -36.69 -39.97 35.22
CA PRO A 183 -37.67 -38.91 35.44
C PRO A 183 -37.20 -37.71 36.31
N ARG A 184 -37.65 -36.53 35.88
CA ARG A 184 -38.48 -35.55 36.64
C ARG A 184 -37.87 -34.71 37.78
N GLN A 185 -38.46 -33.51 37.86
CA GLN A 185 -38.37 -32.43 38.85
C GLN A 185 -37.24 -31.43 38.56
N GLY A 186 -37.49 -30.15 38.32
CA GLY A 186 -38.66 -29.33 38.61
C GLY A 186 -38.19 -28.11 39.41
N GLN A 187 -38.81 -26.96 39.15
CA GLN A 187 -38.63 -25.65 39.80
C GLN A 187 -37.44 -24.84 39.28
N GLY A 188 -37.57 -23.57 38.91
CA GLY A 188 -38.73 -22.69 38.97
C GLY A 188 -38.41 -21.34 38.33
N SER A 189 -39.47 -20.73 37.80
CA SER A 189 -39.77 -19.29 37.77
C SER A 189 -38.64 -18.28 37.53
N THR A 190 -38.75 -17.53 36.43
CA THR A 190 -38.88 -16.05 36.48
C THR A 190 -39.61 -15.54 35.25
N THR A 191 -40.42 -14.51 35.50
CA THR A 191 -41.49 -13.87 34.72
C THR A 191 -41.04 -13.08 33.49
N PRO A 192 -41.92 -12.87 32.48
CA PRO A 192 -41.71 -11.91 31.41
C PRO A 192 -42.20 -10.51 31.81
N SER A 193 -41.51 -9.46 31.37
CA SER A 193 -42.01 -8.08 31.39
C SER A 193 -41.74 -7.47 30.02
N SER A 194 -42.79 -7.27 29.24
CA SER A 194 -42.79 -6.51 27.99
C SER A 194 -44.01 -5.59 27.99
N ASP A 195 -43.76 -4.38 27.50
CA ASP A 195 -44.69 -3.43 26.92
C ASP A 195 -45.64 -2.63 27.82
N SER A 196 -45.20 -1.40 28.08
CA SER A 196 -46.07 -0.27 28.36
C SER A 196 -45.91 0.82 27.28
N LYS A 197 -46.95 0.90 26.45
CA LYS A 197 -47.73 2.09 26.04
C LYS A 197 -47.10 3.19 25.16
N GLN A 198 -47.67 3.32 23.96
CA GLN A 198 -47.91 4.54 23.19
C GLN A 198 -49.37 5.03 23.36
N ALA A 199 -49.60 6.31 23.03
CA ALA A 199 -50.85 7.09 22.95
C ALA A 199 -51.39 7.58 24.32
N PHE A 200 -51.60 8.87 24.59
CA PHE A 200 -51.81 10.09 23.79
C PHE A 200 -50.95 11.25 24.30
#